data_AF-A0A0G4BA70-F1
#
_entry.id   AF-A0A0G4BA70-F1
#
_cell.length_a   1.000
_cell.length_b   1.000
_cell.length_c   1.000
_cell.angle_alpha   90.00
_cell.angle_beta   90.00
_cell.angle_gamma   90.00
#
_symmetry.space_group_name_H-M   'P 1'
#
loop_
_entity.id
_entity.type
_entity.pdbx_description
1 polymer ?
#
loop_
_entity_poly.entity_id
_entity_poly.type
_entity_poly.pdbx_seq_one_letter_code
_entity_poly.pdbx_strand_id
1 'polypeptide(L)'
;MGKSNKRRGAVPINVVTMHERPHLDEICALWMLQRFGEKLFPGVGEAKLVFTTNGARCQKTPEQLESEGILLLGCGGGRFDDHREMPEIGQVRQRCTADLVAEYLGVDQVPELTPLLDFVRRTDLGKAQPFDLSSLVKMYHAEPSLSGGDVVDLVMIALNANYISQQAFHDGARRDLESAKRREVQDPRTGKTWLIIYGQSNDERFAKSARFYIKNTALVVQQTTKGNIQIFGSDKLKFKLFGLAGALRKLEEEIRLGEVQEIDPKKRMVAGKMHELDVWYMHESGTLLLNGSLTTPDVDPTKIDLEAIADTAVKSLQIFFGPDKTNPKKPRS
;
A
#
# COMPACT_ATOMS: atom_id res chain seq x y z
N MET A 1 -4.07 50.80 18.52
CA MET A 1 -3.34 50.79 17.23
C MET A 1 -2.80 49.40 16.97
N GLY A 2 -3.59 48.53 16.34
CA GLY A 2 -3.14 47.21 15.90
C GLY A 2 -2.42 47.35 14.57
N LYS A 3 -1.10 47.13 14.55
CA LYS A 3 -0.37 47.02 13.29
C LYS A 3 -0.76 45.69 12.64
N SER A 4 -1.61 45.76 11.61
CA SER A 4 -1.84 44.64 10.72
C SER A 4 -0.51 44.31 10.05
N ASN A 5 0.10 43.18 10.43
CA ASN A 5 1.27 42.66 9.76
C ASN A 5 0.79 42.03 8.45
N LYS A 6 0.62 42.86 7.41
CA LYS A 6 0.47 42.38 6.03
C LYS A 6 1.72 41.56 5.75
N ARG A 7 1.58 40.23 5.66
CA ARG A 7 2.66 39.35 5.17
C ARG A 7 3.07 39.90 3.81
N ARG A 8 4.27 40.48 3.73
CA ARG A 8 4.97 40.67 2.45
C ARG A 8 4.95 39.31 1.75
N GLY A 9 4.66 39.29 0.44
CA GLY A 9 4.66 38.04 -0.33
C GLY A 9 5.97 37.29 -0.06
N ALA A 10 5.87 36.00 0.25
CA ALA A 10 7.04 35.19 0.55
C ALA A 10 8.02 35.27 -0.63
N VAL A 11 9.31 35.48 -0.33
CA VAL A 11 10.36 35.50 -1.36
C VAL A 11 10.44 34.10 -1.99
N PRO A 12 10.45 33.98 -3.33
CA PRO A 12 10.60 32.68 -3.95
C PRO A 12 11.93 32.02 -3.60
N ILE A 13 11.88 30.73 -3.28
CA ILE A 13 13.03 29.85 -3.16
C ILE A 13 13.56 29.58 -4.56
N ASN A 14 14.80 29.99 -4.81
CA ASN A 14 15.49 29.80 -6.08
C ASN A 14 16.59 28.73 -5.98
N VAL A 15 17.01 28.40 -4.76
CA VAL A 15 18.07 27.42 -4.49
C VAL A 15 17.67 26.51 -3.33
N VAL A 16 17.80 25.20 -3.55
CA VAL A 16 17.78 24.20 -2.47
C VAL A 16 19.18 23.65 -2.30
N THR A 17 19.68 23.66 -1.07
CA THR A 17 21.02 23.20 -0.72
C THR A 17 20.97 21.94 0.13
N MET A 18 21.73 20.92 -0.25
CA MET A 18 21.88 19.64 0.44
C MET A 18 23.37 19.29 0.61
N HIS A 19 23.68 18.28 1.42
CA HIS A 19 25.04 17.74 1.46
C HIS A 19 25.39 17.04 0.14
N GLU A 20 26.69 16.89 -0.17
CA GLU A 20 27.19 16.37 -1.46
C GLU A 20 26.65 15.00 -1.87
N ARG A 21 26.33 14.15 -0.90
CA ARG A 21 25.79 12.81 -1.10
C ARG A 21 24.47 12.64 -0.36
N PRO A 22 23.41 13.38 -0.75
CA PRO A 22 22.15 13.42 0.00
C PRO A 22 21.65 12.01 0.32
N HIS A 23 21.24 11.78 1.57
CA HIS A 23 20.59 10.53 1.94
C HIS A 23 19.14 10.53 1.45
N LEU A 24 18.45 9.41 1.70
CA LEU A 24 17.09 9.23 1.21
C LEU A 24 16.10 10.19 1.88
N ASP A 25 16.30 10.55 3.15
CA ASP A 25 15.38 11.42 3.87
C ASP A 25 15.45 12.87 3.36
N GLU A 26 16.63 13.40 3.02
CA GLU A 26 16.69 14.74 2.41
C GLU A 26 16.11 14.74 0.98
N ILE A 27 16.32 13.67 0.20
CA ILE A 27 15.71 13.56 -1.14
C ILE A 27 14.18 13.46 -1.02
N CYS A 28 13.68 12.68 -0.05
CA CYS A 28 12.25 12.58 0.23
C CYS A 28 11.67 13.93 0.68
N ALA A 29 12.40 14.69 1.50
CA ALA A 29 12.04 16.04 1.90
C ALA A 29 11.93 16.99 0.70
N LEU A 30 12.91 16.98 -0.21
CA LEU A 30 12.86 17.75 -1.46
C LEU A 30 11.62 17.36 -2.29
N TRP A 31 11.38 16.05 -2.47
CA TRP A 31 10.22 15.55 -3.19
C TRP A 31 8.90 16.08 -2.62
N MET A 32 8.74 16.05 -1.29
CA MET A 32 7.54 16.58 -0.64
C MET A 32 7.41 18.09 -0.80
N LEU A 33 8.50 18.84 -0.69
CA LEU A 33 8.51 20.29 -0.90
C LEU A 33 8.09 20.67 -2.32
N GLN A 34 8.64 20.01 -3.34
CA GLN A 34 8.29 20.28 -4.73
C GLN A 34 6.82 19.96 -5.02
N ARG A 35 6.23 18.99 -4.31
CA ARG A 35 4.85 18.54 -4.54
C ARG A 35 3.80 19.28 -3.71
N PHE A 36 4.12 19.64 -2.46
CA PHE A 36 3.15 20.19 -1.51
C PHE A 36 3.60 21.54 -0.91
N GLY A 37 4.85 21.94 -1.14
CA GLY A 37 5.49 23.08 -0.48
C GLY A 37 5.28 24.43 -1.15
N GLU A 38 4.85 24.49 -2.41
CA GLU A 38 4.78 25.73 -3.21
C GLU A 38 4.05 26.90 -2.52
N LYS A 39 3.00 26.61 -1.76
CA LYS A 39 2.24 27.63 -1.01
C LYS A 39 3.07 28.26 0.13
N LEU A 40 3.93 27.48 0.77
CA LEU A 40 4.75 27.90 1.90
C LEU A 40 6.15 28.36 1.46
N PHE A 41 6.65 27.77 0.39
CA PHE A 41 7.95 28.04 -0.24
C PHE A 41 7.75 28.24 -1.75
N PRO A 42 7.26 29.41 -2.21
CA PRO A 42 7.06 29.65 -3.64
C PRO A 42 8.35 29.43 -4.42
N GLY A 43 8.30 28.88 -5.62
CA GLY A 43 9.46 28.60 -6.47
C GLY A 43 10.22 27.31 -6.13
N VAL A 44 9.91 26.62 -5.02
CA VAL A 44 10.65 25.42 -4.61
C VAL A 44 10.56 24.28 -5.64
N GLY A 45 9.48 24.22 -6.43
CA GLY A 45 9.32 23.27 -7.53
C GLY A 45 10.37 23.42 -8.65
N GLU A 46 10.89 24.62 -8.86
CA GLU A 46 11.84 24.96 -9.93
C GLU A 46 13.23 25.35 -9.38
N ALA A 47 13.40 25.31 -8.06
CA ALA A 47 14.62 25.74 -7.40
C ALA A 47 15.84 24.92 -7.86
N LYS A 48 16.95 25.62 -8.10
CA LYS A 48 18.22 25.00 -8.47
C LYS A 48 18.76 24.19 -7.29
N LEU A 49 19.14 22.95 -7.56
CA LEU A 49 19.81 22.10 -6.58
C LEU A 49 21.30 22.45 -6.48
N VAL A 50 21.77 22.68 -5.26
CA VAL A 50 23.18 22.95 -4.93
C VAL A 50 23.66 21.99 -3.85
N PHE A 51 24.87 21.51 -4.02
CA PHE A 51 25.50 20.56 -3.11
C PHE A 51 26.65 21.23 -2.36
N THR A 52 26.75 20.99 -1.06
CA THR A 52 27.82 21.52 -0.22
C THR A 52 28.59 20.41 0.51
N THR A 53 29.89 20.61 0.67
CA THR A 53 30.75 19.76 1.50
C THR A 53 30.55 20.11 2.98
N ASN A 54 30.28 19.09 3.79
CA ASN A 54 30.22 19.11 5.27
C ASN A 54 29.61 20.37 5.91
N GLY A 55 28.29 20.53 5.76
CA GLY A 55 27.44 21.19 6.76
C GLY A 55 27.98 22.48 7.37
N ALA A 56 28.70 23.31 6.59
CA ALA A 56 29.26 24.57 7.08
C ALA A 56 28.09 25.34 7.69
N ARG A 57 28.06 25.41 9.03
CA ARG A 57 26.95 26.05 9.74
C ARG A 57 26.78 27.41 9.14
N CYS A 58 25.60 27.66 8.57
CA CYS A 58 25.34 28.97 8.07
C CYS A 58 25.31 29.93 9.25
N GLN A 59 26.03 31.05 9.16
CA GLN A 59 25.94 32.10 10.19
C GLN A 59 24.58 32.82 10.16
N LYS A 60 23.75 32.52 9.16
CA LYS A 60 22.41 33.08 8.97
C LYS A 60 21.35 32.14 9.57
N THR A 61 20.28 32.73 10.08
CA THR A 61 19.10 31.96 10.50
C THR A 61 18.37 31.37 9.29
N PRO A 62 17.54 30.33 9.45
CA PRO A 62 16.72 29.81 8.35
C PRO A 62 15.87 30.89 7.69
N GLU A 63 15.26 31.78 8.46
CA GLU A 63 14.43 32.86 7.95
C GLU A 63 15.23 33.85 7.09
N GLN A 64 16.49 34.10 7.44
CA GLN A 64 17.37 34.96 6.65
C GLN A 64 17.72 34.29 5.32
N LEU A 65 18.03 33.00 5.32
CA LEU A 65 18.33 32.24 4.10
C LEU A 65 17.11 32.13 3.19
N GLU A 66 15.94 31.85 3.75
CA GLU A 66 14.68 31.80 3.03
C GLU A 66 14.33 33.17 2.43
N SER A 67 14.64 34.28 3.12
CA SER A 67 14.47 35.63 2.59
C SER A 67 15.43 35.97 1.44
N GLU A 68 16.50 35.20 1.28
CA GLU A 68 17.44 35.27 0.16
C GLU A 68 17.09 34.25 -0.95
N GLY A 69 15.99 33.51 -0.80
CA GLY A 69 15.56 32.47 -1.74
C GLY A 69 16.39 31.18 -1.64
N ILE A 70 16.98 30.90 -0.48
CA ILE A 70 17.80 29.71 -0.22
C ILE A 70 17.12 28.84 0.84
N LEU A 71 16.94 27.57 0.54
CA LEU A 71 16.42 26.58 1.48
C LEU A 71 17.45 25.47 1.70
N LEU A 72 17.74 25.14 2.96
CA LEU A 72 18.67 24.06 3.33
C LEU A 72 17.89 22.83 3.81
N LEU A 73 18.28 21.64 3.35
CA LEU A 73 17.73 20.34 3.77
C LEU A 73 18.84 19.47 4.37
N GLY A 74 18.59 18.94 5.58
CA GLY A 74 19.48 18.02 6.29
C GLY A 74 20.87 18.56 6.61
N CYS A 75 21.09 19.88 6.50
CA CYS A 75 22.40 20.47 6.76
C CYS A 75 22.37 21.97 7.12
N GLY A 76 23.53 22.45 7.58
CA GLY A 76 23.88 23.87 7.63
C GLY A 76 23.13 24.71 8.66
N GLY A 77 22.41 24.10 9.60
CA GLY A 77 21.54 24.78 10.56
C GLY A 77 20.22 25.24 9.95
N GLY A 78 19.80 24.71 8.81
CA GLY A 78 18.53 25.02 8.13
C GLY A 78 17.28 24.70 8.94
N ARG A 79 16.10 25.16 8.50
CA ARG A 79 14.81 24.88 9.14
C ARG A 79 14.56 23.38 9.29
N PHE A 80 14.99 22.62 8.30
CA PHE A 80 14.84 21.17 8.20
C PHE A 80 16.17 20.46 8.43
N ASP A 81 16.94 20.95 9.41
CA ASP A 81 18.19 20.29 9.84
C ASP A 81 17.91 19.47 11.10
N ASP A 82 17.99 18.15 10.93
CA ASP A 82 17.81 17.11 11.95
C ASP A 82 19.01 16.98 12.91
N HIS A 83 20.13 17.64 12.61
CA HIS A 83 21.34 17.69 13.45
C HIS A 83 21.29 18.77 14.55
N ARG A 84 20.17 19.48 14.71
CA ARG A 84 20.00 20.48 15.79
C ARG A 84 19.96 19.78 17.16
N GLU A 85 20.51 20.44 18.19
CA GLU A 85 20.63 19.89 19.55
C GLU A 85 19.32 19.23 20.04
N MET A 86 19.41 17.93 20.33
CA MET A 86 18.29 17.18 20.89
C MET A 86 18.00 17.68 22.31
N PRO A 87 16.72 17.93 22.68
CA PRO A 87 16.34 18.03 24.08
C PRO A 87 16.76 16.76 24.83
N GLU A 88 17.03 16.89 26.12
CA GLU A 88 17.49 15.80 27.00
C GLU A 88 16.78 14.46 26.79
N ILE A 89 17.58 13.40 26.98
CA ILE A 89 17.22 11.99 26.89
C ILE A 89 15.88 11.71 27.56
N GLY A 90 14.92 11.19 26.80
CA GLY A 90 13.81 10.46 27.40
C GLY A 90 12.47 10.46 26.67
N GLN A 91 12.18 11.36 25.72
CA GLN A 91 10.81 11.41 25.17
C GLN A 91 10.59 12.01 23.78
N VAL A 92 11.62 12.40 23.04
CA VAL A 92 11.43 12.96 21.69
C VAL A 92 11.69 11.89 20.64
N ARG A 93 10.66 11.60 19.84
CA ARG A 93 10.76 10.83 18.59
C ARG A 93 11.94 11.40 17.79
N GLN A 94 13.00 10.64 17.52
CA GLN A 94 14.04 11.09 16.59
C GLN A 94 13.36 11.36 15.25
N ARG A 95 13.56 12.57 14.70
CA ARG A 95 12.95 13.05 13.46
C ARG A 95 14.05 13.21 12.42
N CYS A 96 13.88 12.58 11.28
CA CYS A 96 14.73 12.78 10.10
C CYS A 96 14.28 14.04 9.33
N THR A 97 15.05 14.45 8.32
CA THR A 97 14.73 15.64 7.50
C THR A 97 13.34 15.53 6.85
N ALA A 98 12.98 14.34 6.37
CA ALA A 98 11.66 14.08 5.79
C ALA A 98 10.52 14.30 6.80
N ASP A 99 10.70 13.90 8.06
CA ASP A 99 9.69 14.12 9.10
C ASP A 99 9.45 15.61 9.35
N LEU A 100 10.54 16.38 9.45
CA LEU A 100 10.47 17.82 9.69
C LEU A 100 9.70 18.53 8.57
N VAL A 101 9.96 18.16 7.32
CA VAL A 101 9.23 18.70 6.16
C VAL A 101 7.77 18.25 6.17
N ALA A 102 7.49 16.96 6.36
CA ALA A 102 6.13 16.44 6.32
C ALA A 102 5.22 17.12 7.35
N GLU A 103 5.71 17.28 8.58
CA GLU A 103 4.98 17.96 9.66
C GLU A 103 4.79 19.45 9.35
N TYR A 104 5.83 20.13 8.84
CA TYR A 104 5.73 21.56 8.52
C TYR A 104 4.74 21.84 7.40
N LEU A 105 4.67 20.96 6.40
CA LEU A 105 3.71 21.04 5.30
C LEU A 105 2.30 20.56 5.71
N GLY A 106 2.15 19.94 6.88
CA GLY A 106 0.89 19.37 7.36
C GLY A 106 0.44 18.14 6.57
N VAL A 107 1.40 17.39 6.01
CA VAL A 107 1.15 16.18 5.19
C VAL A 107 1.57 14.89 5.90
N ASP A 108 2.04 14.97 7.14
CA ASP A 108 2.50 13.83 7.95
C ASP A 108 1.39 12.82 8.30
N GLN A 109 0.13 13.23 8.22
CA GLN A 109 -1.06 12.39 8.43
C GLN A 109 -1.72 11.91 7.13
N VAL A 110 -1.14 12.22 5.96
CA VAL A 110 -1.67 11.78 4.66
C VAL A 110 -1.44 10.27 4.51
N PRO A 111 -2.50 9.45 4.37
CA PRO A 111 -2.37 7.99 4.34
C PRO A 111 -1.44 7.49 3.23
N GLU A 112 -1.44 8.15 2.07
CA GLU A 112 -0.61 7.81 0.90
C GLU A 112 0.89 8.01 1.16
N LEU A 113 1.24 8.90 2.10
CA LEU A 113 2.63 9.16 2.49
C LEU A 113 3.10 8.29 3.66
N THR A 114 2.17 7.68 4.41
CA THR A 114 2.50 6.91 5.61
C THR A 114 3.53 5.80 5.35
N PRO A 115 3.37 4.93 4.30
CA PRO A 115 4.35 3.89 4.04
C PRO A 115 5.75 4.43 3.69
N LEU A 116 5.82 5.57 3.00
CA LEU A 116 7.07 6.21 2.63
C LEU A 116 7.77 6.80 3.86
N LEU A 117 7.05 7.55 4.69
CA LEU A 117 7.60 8.13 5.91
C LEU A 117 8.05 7.05 6.89
N ASP A 118 7.29 5.97 7.06
CA ASP A 118 7.68 4.84 7.90
C ASP A 118 8.92 4.11 7.35
N PHE A 119 9.02 3.98 6.03
CA PHE A 119 10.20 3.40 5.38
C PHE A 119 11.44 4.25 5.65
N VAL A 120 11.37 5.56 5.39
CA VAL A 120 12.49 6.49 5.57
C VAL A 120 12.96 6.49 7.02
N ARG A 121 12.04 6.64 7.99
CA ARG A 121 12.35 6.55 9.44
C ARG A 121 13.09 5.26 9.79
N ARG A 122 12.60 4.11 9.29
CA ARG A 122 13.23 2.81 9.57
C ARG A 122 14.65 2.73 9.02
N THR A 123 14.88 3.26 7.83
CA THR A 123 16.19 3.17 7.15
C THR A 123 17.20 4.20 7.65
N ASP A 124 16.70 5.35 8.12
CA ASP A 124 17.53 6.44 8.62
C ASP A 124 17.93 6.21 10.09
N LEU A 125 16.98 5.76 10.92
CA LEU A 125 17.20 5.48 12.34
C LEU A 125 17.61 4.02 12.64
N GLY A 126 17.59 3.15 11.64
CA GLY A 126 17.72 1.70 11.80
C GLY A 126 18.61 1.03 10.76
N LYS A 127 18.56 -0.30 10.71
CA LYS A 127 19.36 -1.10 9.74
C LYS A 127 18.62 -1.23 8.41
N ALA A 128 19.08 -0.49 7.41
CA ALA A 128 18.69 -0.69 6.02
C ALA A 128 19.12 -2.08 5.51
N GLN A 129 18.30 -2.69 4.66
CA GLN A 129 18.64 -3.92 3.94
C GLN A 129 19.41 -3.60 2.65
N PRO A 130 20.21 -4.52 2.09
CA PRO A 130 21.05 -4.23 0.90
C PRO A 130 20.28 -3.70 -0.31
N PHE A 131 19.03 -4.14 -0.50
CA PHE A 131 18.16 -3.71 -1.62
C PHE A 131 17.09 -2.68 -1.21
N ASP A 132 17.14 -2.16 0.01
CA ASP A 132 16.32 -1.01 0.39
C ASP A 132 16.76 0.22 -0.45
N LEU A 133 15.81 1.06 -0.85
CA LEU A 133 16.09 2.28 -1.63
C LEU A 133 17.19 3.15 -0.98
N SER A 134 17.21 3.26 0.35
CA SER A 134 18.25 3.98 1.09
C SER A 134 19.66 3.42 0.88
N SER A 135 19.78 2.10 0.75
CA SER A 135 21.05 1.42 0.47
C SER A 135 21.45 1.60 -0.99
N LEU A 136 20.46 1.57 -1.91
CA LEU A 136 20.67 1.89 -3.32
C LEU A 136 21.15 3.33 -3.51
N VAL A 137 20.59 4.32 -2.79
CA VAL A 137 21.07 5.71 -2.80
C VAL A 137 22.57 5.77 -2.45
N LYS A 138 22.98 5.07 -1.39
CA LYS A 138 24.40 5.01 -0.99
C LYS A 138 25.28 4.37 -2.05
N MET A 139 24.79 3.32 -2.72
CA MET A 139 25.50 2.66 -3.82
C MET A 139 25.59 3.57 -5.06
N TYR A 140 24.53 4.30 -5.40
CA TYR A 140 24.53 5.25 -6.51
C TYR A 140 25.49 6.40 -6.28
N HIS A 141 25.58 6.93 -5.05
CA HIS A 141 26.60 7.94 -4.71
C HIS A 141 28.04 7.41 -4.73
N ALA A 142 28.22 6.09 -4.68
CA ALA A 142 29.52 5.46 -4.81
C ALA A 142 29.90 5.15 -6.27
N GLU A 143 28.93 5.24 -7.21
CA GLU A 143 29.14 5.00 -8.62
C GLU A 143 29.77 6.24 -9.29
N PRO A 144 31.03 6.17 -9.77
CA PRO A 144 31.76 7.35 -10.26
C PRO A 144 31.13 8.04 -11.47
N SER A 145 30.27 7.33 -12.21
CA SER A 145 29.59 7.85 -13.39
C SER A 145 28.35 8.70 -13.07
N LEU A 146 27.91 8.77 -11.81
CA LEU A 146 26.74 9.52 -11.38
C LEU A 146 27.14 10.74 -10.54
N SER A 147 26.59 11.91 -10.87
CA SER A 147 26.65 13.10 -10.01
C SER A 147 25.59 13.03 -8.91
N GLY A 148 25.74 13.85 -7.87
CA GLY A 148 24.71 13.97 -6.82
C GLY A 148 23.33 14.33 -7.38
N GLY A 149 23.27 15.14 -8.44
CA GLY A 149 22.03 15.48 -9.14
C GLY A 149 21.40 14.27 -9.82
N ASP A 150 22.19 13.46 -10.51
CA ASP A 150 21.70 12.23 -11.17
C ASP A 150 21.08 11.26 -10.16
N VAL A 151 21.70 11.12 -8.97
CA VAL A 151 21.16 10.28 -7.90
C VAL A 151 19.83 10.83 -7.38
N VAL A 152 19.73 12.15 -7.18
CA VAL A 152 18.46 12.77 -6.78
C VAL A 152 17.38 12.50 -7.81
N ASP A 153 17.64 12.73 -9.10
CA ASP A 153 16.65 12.54 -10.16
C ASP A 153 16.15 11.09 -10.26
N LEU A 154 17.05 10.11 -10.14
CA LEU A 154 16.68 8.68 -10.12
C LEU A 154 15.76 8.34 -8.95
N VAL A 155 16.09 8.83 -7.75
CA VAL A 155 15.29 8.58 -6.54
C VAL A 155 13.95 9.31 -6.63
N MET A 156 13.92 10.53 -7.16
CA MET A 156 12.69 11.31 -7.38
C MET A 156 11.70 10.57 -8.29
N ILE A 157 12.17 9.91 -9.35
CA ILE A 157 11.34 9.06 -10.21
C ILE A 157 10.71 7.92 -9.40
N ALA A 158 11.52 7.22 -8.60
CA ALA A 158 11.04 6.10 -7.78
C ALA A 158 10.01 6.55 -6.73
N LEU A 159 10.25 7.68 -6.05
CA LEU A 159 9.33 8.27 -5.08
C LEU A 159 8.01 8.67 -5.74
N ASN A 160 8.06 9.32 -6.90
CA ASN A 160 6.86 9.73 -7.63
C ASN A 160 6.04 8.52 -8.09
N ALA A 161 6.68 7.48 -8.63
CA ALA A 161 6.00 6.24 -9.01
C ALA A 161 5.34 5.54 -7.81
N ASN A 162 6.04 5.50 -6.67
CA ASN A 162 5.48 4.94 -5.43
C ASN A 162 4.25 5.73 -4.99
N TYR A 163 4.34 7.06 -4.92
CA TYR A 163 3.23 7.90 -4.50
C TYR A 163 2.01 7.77 -5.41
N ILE A 164 2.20 7.79 -6.74
CA ILE A 164 1.10 7.57 -7.70
C ILE A 164 0.44 6.21 -7.45
N SER A 165 1.23 5.17 -7.18
CA SER A 165 0.69 3.85 -6.82
C SER A 165 -0.09 3.87 -5.50
N GLN A 166 0.35 4.64 -4.50
CA GLN A 166 -0.38 4.79 -3.24
C GLN A 166 -1.69 5.56 -3.45
N GLN A 167 -1.67 6.70 -4.14
CA GLN A 167 -2.89 7.44 -4.50
C GLN A 167 -3.89 6.53 -5.21
N ALA A 168 -3.43 5.79 -6.22
CA ALA A 168 -4.31 4.91 -6.97
C ALA A 168 -4.85 3.73 -6.12
N PHE A 169 -4.09 3.25 -5.13
CA PHE A 169 -4.56 2.26 -4.15
C PHE A 169 -5.65 2.83 -3.22
N HIS A 170 -5.48 4.08 -2.78
CA HIS A 170 -6.40 4.77 -1.88
C HIS A 170 -7.67 5.29 -2.59
N ASP A 171 -7.57 5.73 -3.84
CA ASP A 171 -8.67 6.34 -4.60
C ASP A 171 -9.45 5.33 -5.45
N GLY A 172 -8.74 4.45 -6.18
CA GLY A 172 -9.34 3.58 -7.19
C GLY A 172 -10.23 2.50 -6.59
N ALA A 173 -9.67 1.73 -5.67
CA ALA A 173 -10.36 0.62 -5.03
C ALA A 173 -11.43 1.06 -4.02
N ARG A 174 -11.39 2.31 -3.54
CA ARG A 174 -12.32 2.80 -2.52
C ARG A 174 -13.73 2.99 -3.05
N ARG A 175 -13.90 3.48 -4.27
CA ARG A 175 -15.22 3.68 -4.89
C ARG A 175 -15.98 2.36 -5.04
N ASP A 176 -15.32 1.34 -5.60
CA ASP A 176 -15.91 0.01 -5.75
C ASP A 176 -16.19 -0.61 -4.37
N LEU A 177 -15.28 -0.41 -3.40
CA LEU A 177 -15.44 -0.90 -2.04
C LEU A 177 -16.58 -0.23 -1.27
N GLU A 178 -16.87 1.05 -1.52
CA GLU A 178 -18.02 1.76 -0.95
C GLU A 178 -19.36 1.19 -1.43
N SER A 179 -19.39 0.68 -2.67
CA SER A 179 -20.55 -0.01 -3.23
C SER A 179 -20.62 -1.51 -2.89
N ALA A 180 -19.56 -2.06 -2.30
CA ALA A 180 -19.47 -3.48 -2.00
C ALA A 180 -20.45 -3.89 -0.89
N LYS A 181 -21.03 -5.07 -1.06
CA LYS A 181 -21.91 -5.69 -0.07
C LYS A 181 -21.08 -6.47 0.94
N ARG A 182 -21.70 -6.77 2.09
CA ARG A 182 -21.09 -7.57 3.14
C ARG A 182 -22.03 -8.61 3.73
N ARG A 183 -21.49 -9.78 4.07
CA ARG A 183 -22.11 -10.78 4.95
C ARG A 183 -21.29 -10.91 6.22
N GLU A 184 -21.98 -11.13 7.33
CA GLU A 184 -21.37 -11.31 8.64
C GLU A 184 -21.44 -12.78 9.06
N VAL A 185 -20.35 -13.28 9.61
CA VAL A 185 -20.27 -14.64 10.16
C VAL A 185 -19.62 -14.55 11.53
N GLN A 186 -20.35 -14.97 12.57
CA GLN A 186 -19.84 -14.99 13.93
C GLN A 186 -19.02 -16.26 14.17
N ASP A 187 -17.83 -16.11 14.75
CA ASP A 187 -17.06 -17.22 15.31
C ASP A 187 -17.58 -17.52 16.72
N PRO A 188 -18.33 -18.61 16.95
CA PRO A 188 -18.94 -18.92 18.24
C PRO A 188 -17.88 -19.25 19.31
N ARG A 189 -16.65 -19.54 18.90
CA ARG A 189 -15.54 -19.89 19.81
C ARG A 189 -14.90 -18.66 20.43
N THR A 190 -14.94 -17.54 19.72
CA THR A 190 -14.29 -16.28 20.14
C THR A 190 -15.26 -15.12 20.30
N GLY A 191 -16.52 -15.28 19.86
CA GLY A 191 -17.52 -14.22 19.77
C GLY A 191 -17.26 -13.21 18.66
N LYS A 192 -16.13 -13.33 17.93
CA LYS A 192 -15.69 -12.36 16.94
C LYS A 192 -16.49 -12.47 15.64
N THR A 193 -16.97 -11.32 15.14
CA THR A 193 -17.60 -11.24 13.81
C THR A 193 -16.56 -11.09 12.71
N TRP A 194 -16.66 -11.95 11.71
CA TRP A 194 -15.88 -11.92 10.48
C TRP A 194 -16.75 -11.51 9.29
N LEU A 195 -16.13 -10.82 8.34
CA LEU A 195 -16.83 -10.25 7.19
C LEU A 195 -16.44 -10.96 5.89
N ILE A 196 -17.44 -11.24 5.06
CA ILE A 196 -17.27 -11.55 3.64
C ILE A 196 -17.62 -10.28 2.88
N ILE A 197 -16.66 -9.72 2.16
CA ILE A 197 -16.84 -8.52 1.33
C ILE A 197 -17.02 -8.97 -0.11
N TYR A 198 -18.04 -8.48 -0.80
CA TYR A 198 -18.30 -8.89 -2.17
C TYR A 198 -18.91 -7.80 -3.03
N GLY A 199 -18.54 -7.76 -4.30
CA GLY A 199 -19.01 -6.73 -5.23
C GLY A 199 -18.40 -6.84 -6.62
N GLN A 200 -18.86 -5.97 -7.52
CA GLN A 200 -18.31 -5.87 -8.86
C GLN A 200 -17.15 -4.88 -8.88
N SER A 201 -16.00 -5.28 -9.44
CA SER A 201 -14.84 -4.42 -9.65
C SER A 201 -13.91 -5.00 -10.71
N ASN A 202 -13.40 -4.16 -11.60
CA ASN A 202 -12.28 -4.49 -12.48
C ASN A 202 -10.92 -4.06 -11.90
N ASP A 203 -10.90 -3.42 -10.74
CA ASP A 203 -9.66 -2.98 -10.10
C ASP A 203 -8.99 -4.17 -9.38
N GLU A 204 -7.77 -4.51 -9.79
CA GLU A 204 -6.96 -5.57 -9.21
C GLU A 204 -6.68 -5.38 -7.71
N ARG A 205 -6.78 -4.14 -7.24
CA ARG A 205 -6.50 -3.76 -5.85
C ARG A 205 -7.71 -3.94 -4.96
N PHE A 206 -8.91 -4.18 -5.49
CA PHE A 206 -10.14 -4.29 -4.71
C PHE A 206 -10.01 -5.24 -3.51
N ALA A 207 -9.49 -6.46 -3.72
CA ALA A 207 -9.30 -7.43 -2.65
C ALA A 207 -8.22 -7.02 -1.62
N LYS A 208 -7.18 -6.31 -2.07
CA LYS A 208 -6.14 -5.79 -1.16
C LYS A 208 -6.71 -4.63 -0.32
N SER A 209 -7.45 -3.71 -0.93
CA SER A 209 -8.06 -2.56 -0.26
C SER A 209 -9.16 -2.98 0.71
N ALA A 210 -10.01 -3.95 0.35
CA ALA A 210 -11.00 -4.51 1.27
C ALA A 210 -10.35 -5.05 2.56
N ARG A 211 -9.26 -5.82 2.43
CA ARG A 211 -8.52 -6.37 3.58
C ARG A 211 -7.76 -5.31 4.38
N PHE A 212 -7.40 -4.21 3.75
CA PHE A 212 -6.70 -3.08 4.37
C PHE A 212 -7.66 -2.19 5.17
N TYR A 213 -8.71 -1.66 4.55
CA TYR A 213 -9.64 -0.72 5.17
C TYR A 213 -10.69 -1.38 6.07
N ILE A 214 -11.15 -2.59 5.72
CA ILE A 214 -12.22 -3.27 6.46
C ILE A 214 -11.63 -4.29 7.42
N LYS A 215 -11.70 -3.97 8.71
CA LYS A 215 -11.26 -4.86 9.79
C LYS A 215 -12.07 -6.16 9.78
N ASN A 216 -11.43 -7.25 10.19
CA ASN A 216 -12.04 -8.58 10.29
C ASN A 216 -12.60 -9.15 8.97
N THR A 217 -12.11 -8.68 7.82
CA THR A 217 -12.36 -9.35 6.53
C THR A 217 -11.77 -10.76 6.54
N ALA A 218 -12.64 -11.76 6.38
CA ALA A 218 -12.28 -13.17 6.25
C ALA A 218 -12.09 -13.55 4.78
N LEU A 219 -12.99 -13.10 3.91
CA LEU A 219 -13.02 -13.39 2.48
C LEU A 219 -13.36 -12.14 1.68
N VAL A 220 -12.80 -12.03 0.48
CA VAL A 220 -13.24 -11.07 -0.53
C VAL A 220 -13.66 -11.82 -1.79
N VAL A 221 -14.85 -11.53 -2.31
CA VAL A 221 -15.38 -12.07 -3.57
C VAL A 221 -15.53 -10.92 -4.56
N GLN A 222 -14.71 -10.93 -5.61
CA GLN A 222 -14.70 -9.90 -6.64
C GLN A 222 -15.31 -10.45 -7.93
N GLN A 223 -16.34 -9.79 -8.44
CA GLN A 223 -16.90 -10.05 -9.77
C GLN A 223 -16.37 -9.02 -10.76
N THR A 224 -15.85 -9.43 -11.90
CA THR A 224 -15.48 -8.48 -12.96
C THR A 224 -16.74 -8.05 -13.73
N THR A 225 -16.62 -7.01 -14.54
CA THR A 225 -17.70 -6.64 -15.49
C THR A 225 -18.02 -7.72 -16.52
N LYS A 226 -17.11 -8.67 -16.76
CA LYS A 226 -17.36 -9.86 -17.60
C LYS A 226 -18.12 -10.97 -16.88
N GLY A 227 -18.31 -10.86 -15.55
CA GLY A 227 -18.99 -11.87 -14.73
C GLY A 227 -18.06 -12.89 -14.08
N ASN A 228 -16.76 -12.89 -14.42
CA ASN A 228 -15.74 -13.75 -13.81
C ASN A 228 -15.58 -13.43 -12.31
N ILE A 229 -15.34 -14.46 -11.50
CA ILE A 229 -15.25 -14.34 -10.03
C ILE A 229 -13.85 -14.66 -9.53
N GLN A 230 -13.35 -13.87 -8.59
CA GLN A 230 -12.11 -14.14 -7.87
C GLN A 230 -12.37 -14.08 -6.37
N ILE A 231 -11.97 -15.13 -5.64
CA ILE A 231 -12.18 -15.25 -4.19
C ILE A 231 -10.84 -15.30 -3.49
N PHE A 232 -10.66 -14.36 -2.56
CA PHE A 232 -9.42 -14.16 -1.82
C PHE A 232 -9.62 -14.44 -0.33
N GLY A 233 -8.82 -15.34 0.21
CA GLY A 233 -8.72 -15.58 1.65
C GLY A 233 -7.96 -14.48 2.40
N SER A 234 -8.22 -14.38 3.69
CA SER A 234 -7.48 -13.51 4.61
C SER A 234 -6.45 -14.29 5.42
N ASP A 235 -5.21 -13.82 5.44
CA ASP A 235 -4.13 -14.43 6.23
C ASP A 235 -4.40 -14.39 7.73
N LYS A 236 -5.25 -13.46 8.19
CA LYS A 236 -5.64 -13.30 9.59
C LYS A 236 -6.44 -14.50 10.13
N LEU A 237 -7.30 -15.09 9.29
CA LEU A 237 -8.18 -16.20 9.71
C LEU A 237 -7.56 -17.57 9.42
N LYS A 238 -6.55 -17.64 8.54
CA LYS A 238 -5.94 -18.89 8.04
C LYS A 238 -6.96 -19.91 7.50
N PHE A 239 -8.15 -19.44 7.10
CA PHE A 239 -9.19 -20.23 6.46
C PHE A 239 -8.72 -20.67 5.07
N LYS A 240 -8.98 -21.93 4.71
CA LYS A 240 -8.56 -22.49 3.42
C LYS A 240 -9.78 -22.71 2.55
N LEU A 241 -9.70 -22.31 1.28
CA LEU A 241 -10.82 -22.29 0.35
C LEU A 241 -11.15 -23.66 -0.25
N PHE A 242 -10.45 -24.74 0.09
CA PHE A 242 -10.68 -26.06 -0.52
C PHE A 242 -12.13 -26.54 -0.37
N GLY A 243 -12.72 -26.39 0.83
CA GLY A 243 -14.13 -26.72 1.07
C GLY A 243 -15.08 -25.86 0.24
N LEU A 244 -14.80 -24.55 0.18
CA LEU A 244 -15.57 -23.61 -0.64
C LEU A 244 -15.47 -23.95 -2.14
N ALA A 245 -14.28 -24.30 -2.63
CA ALA A 245 -14.07 -24.71 -4.01
C ALA A 245 -14.89 -25.95 -4.36
N GLY A 246 -14.92 -26.96 -3.49
CA GLY A 246 -15.74 -28.14 -3.69
C GLY A 246 -17.23 -27.84 -3.73
N ALA A 247 -17.70 -26.95 -2.85
CA ALA A 247 -19.09 -26.51 -2.83
C ALA A 247 -19.48 -25.72 -4.09
N LEU A 248 -18.64 -24.78 -4.53
CA LEU A 248 -18.89 -23.98 -5.73
C LEU A 248 -18.84 -24.83 -7.00
N ARG A 249 -17.91 -25.78 -7.12
CA ARG A 249 -17.88 -26.72 -8.26
C ARG A 249 -19.15 -27.57 -8.34
N LYS A 250 -19.61 -28.08 -7.20
CA LYS A 250 -20.87 -28.83 -7.12
C LYS A 250 -22.05 -27.98 -7.59
N LEU A 251 -22.13 -26.73 -7.12
CA LEU A 251 -23.19 -25.80 -7.49
C LEU A 251 -23.12 -25.39 -8.97
N GLU A 252 -21.92 -25.20 -9.51
CA GLU A 252 -21.71 -24.90 -10.93
C GLU A 252 -22.22 -26.04 -11.82
N GLU A 253 -21.89 -27.29 -11.48
CA GLU A 253 -22.37 -28.47 -12.20
C GLU A 253 -23.88 -28.57 -12.18
N GLU A 254 -24.49 -28.41 -11.01
CA GLU A 254 -25.96 -28.45 -10.86
C GLU A 254 -26.64 -27.42 -11.78
N ILE A 255 -26.10 -26.19 -11.84
CA ILE A 255 -26.65 -25.12 -12.66
C ILE A 255 -26.42 -25.36 -14.15
N ARG A 256 -25.23 -25.85 -14.55
CA ARG A 256 -24.88 -26.01 -15.98
C ARG A 256 -25.46 -27.28 -16.60
N LEU A 257 -25.49 -28.37 -15.85
CA LEU A 257 -25.85 -29.70 -16.35
C LEU A 257 -27.27 -30.09 -15.93
N GLY A 258 -27.85 -29.44 -14.93
CA GLY A 258 -29.15 -29.82 -14.35
C GLY A 258 -29.07 -31.04 -13.41
N GLU A 259 -27.90 -31.65 -13.26
CA GLU A 259 -27.63 -32.78 -12.38
C GLU A 259 -26.22 -32.66 -11.77
N VAL A 260 -26.04 -33.25 -10.59
CA VAL A 260 -24.74 -33.29 -9.93
C VAL A 260 -24.14 -34.67 -10.11
N GLN A 261 -22.93 -34.73 -10.67
CA GLN A 261 -22.23 -36.00 -10.81
C GLN A 261 -21.89 -36.59 -9.43
N GLU A 262 -22.09 -37.89 -9.28
CA GLU A 262 -21.77 -38.61 -8.05
C GLU A 262 -20.25 -38.83 -7.94
N ILE A 263 -19.56 -37.79 -7.44
CA ILE A 263 -18.12 -37.76 -7.26
C ILE A 263 -17.83 -37.60 -5.76
N ASP A 264 -16.82 -38.31 -5.25
CA ASP A 264 -16.28 -38.12 -3.91
C ASP A 264 -16.08 -36.61 -3.62
N PRO A 265 -16.69 -36.04 -2.57
CA PRO A 265 -16.54 -34.65 -2.19
C PRO A 265 -15.08 -34.17 -2.13
N LYS A 266 -14.15 -35.03 -1.72
CA LYS A 266 -12.72 -34.67 -1.64
C LYS A 266 -12.10 -34.39 -3.01
N LYS A 267 -12.55 -35.06 -4.07
CA LYS A 267 -12.06 -34.82 -5.44
C LYS A 267 -12.51 -33.45 -5.96
N ARG A 268 -13.62 -32.91 -5.47
CA ARG A 268 -14.08 -31.56 -5.82
C ARG A 268 -13.22 -30.47 -5.18
N MET A 269 -12.46 -30.80 -4.15
CA MET A 269 -11.72 -29.85 -3.31
C MET A 269 -10.24 -29.75 -3.70
N VAL A 270 -9.83 -30.37 -4.80
CA VAL A 270 -8.43 -30.40 -5.24
C VAL A 270 -7.94 -29.03 -5.73
N ALA A 271 -6.64 -28.81 -5.61
CA ALA A 271 -5.96 -27.70 -6.25
C ALA A 271 -5.94 -27.87 -7.78
N GLY A 272 -5.74 -26.78 -8.51
CA GLY A 272 -5.88 -26.75 -9.96
C GLY A 272 -7.35 -26.72 -10.38
N LYS A 273 -7.61 -27.15 -11.61
CA LYS A 273 -8.95 -27.49 -12.11
C LYS A 273 -9.32 -28.91 -11.71
N MET A 274 -10.60 -29.20 -11.50
CA MET A 274 -11.06 -30.57 -11.25
C MET A 274 -11.02 -31.44 -12.51
N HIS A 275 -11.39 -30.86 -13.65
CA HIS A 275 -11.28 -31.44 -15.00
C HIS A 275 -11.15 -30.31 -16.03
N GLU A 276 -10.89 -30.63 -17.30
CA GLU A 276 -10.59 -29.61 -18.33
C GLU A 276 -11.70 -28.56 -18.50
N LEU A 277 -12.96 -29.00 -18.46
CA LEU A 277 -14.15 -28.15 -18.56
C LEU A 277 -14.49 -27.38 -17.27
N ASP A 278 -13.73 -27.56 -16.19
CA ASP A 278 -13.98 -26.85 -14.93
C ASP A 278 -13.60 -25.38 -15.10
N VAL A 279 -14.55 -24.50 -14.81
CA VAL A 279 -14.38 -23.06 -14.87
C VAL A 279 -13.74 -22.49 -13.59
N TRP A 280 -13.58 -23.32 -12.54
CA TRP A 280 -12.97 -22.95 -11.28
C TRP A 280 -11.55 -23.51 -11.13
N TYR A 281 -10.61 -22.63 -10.82
CA TYR A 281 -9.22 -22.95 -10.52
C TYR A 281 -8.89 -22.64 -9.06
N MET A 282 -8.47 -23.66 -8.31
CA MET A 282 -8.12 -23.56 -6.90
C MET A 282 -6.60 -23.50 -6.74
N HIS A 283 -6.04 -22.38 -6.26
CA HIS A 283 -4.59 -22.25 -6.09
C HIS A 283 -4.05 -23.17 -4.98
N GLU A 284 -2.83 -23.69 -5.15
CA GLU A 284 -2.23 -24.66 -4.23
C GLU A 284 -2.07 -24.16 -2.79
N SER A 285 -1.91 -22.84 -2.61
CA SER A 285 -1.83 -22.20 -1.29
C SER A 285 -3.09 -22.40 -0.45
N GLY A 286 -4.22 -22.70 -1.08
CA GLY A 286 -5.50 -22.79 -0.39
C GLY A 286 -6.16 -21.45 -0.11
N THR A 287 -5.62 -20.33 -0.59
CA THR A 287 -6.09 -18.96 -0.25
C THR A 287 -6.64 -18.18 -1.43
N LEU A 288 -6.63 -18.76 -2.62
CA LEU A 288 -7.08 -18.12 -3.85
C LEU A 288 -7.89 -19.11 -4.69
N LEU A 289 -9.08 -18.70 -5.10
CA LEU A 289 -9.99 -19.46 -5.97
C LEU A 289 -10.47 -18.55 -7.09
N LEU A 290 -10.32 -19.00 -8.33
CA LEU A 290 -10.47 -18.15 -9.53
C LEU A 290 -11.44 -18.80 -10.51
N ASN A 291 -12.37 -18.01 -11.03
CA ASN A 291 -13.12 -18.29 -12.24
C ASN A 291 -12.66 -17.30 -13.32
N GLY A 292 -11.49 -17.56 -13.88
CA GLY A 292 -10.76 -16.62 -14.74
C GLY A 292 -9.84 -15.67 -13.96
N SER A 293 -8.84 -15.14 -14.66
CA SER A 293 -7.90 -14.15 -14.14
C SER A 293 -7.44 -13.24 -15.27
N LEU A 294 -6.66 -12.22 -14.94
CA LEU A 294 -6.07 -11.35 -15.97
C LEU A 294 -5.08 -12.09 -16.88
N THR A 295 -4.39 -13.07 -16.34
CA THR A 295 -3.46 -13.93 -17.07
C THR A 295 -4.17 -15.08 -17.79
N THR A 296 -5.48 -15.24 -17.59
CA THR A 296 -6.30 -16.29 -18.20
C THR A 296 -7.70 -15.73 -18.48
N PRO A 297 -7.81 -14.79 -19.44
CA PRO A 297 -9.04 -14.03 -19.68
C PRO A 297 -10.12 -14.84 -20.40
N ASP A 298 -9.77 -15.97 -21.02
CA ASP A 298 -10.66 -16.78 -21.88
C ASP A 298 -11.44 -17.85 -21.12
N VAL A 299 -11.60 -17.68 -19.80
CA VAL A 299 -12.43 -18.57 -18.98
C VAL A 299 -13.86 -18.07 -18.98
N ASP A 300 -14.79 -18.95 -19.35
CA ASP A 300 -16.21 -18.65 -19.26
C ASP A 300 -16.62 -18.22 -17.84
N PRO A 301 -17.36 -17.11 -17.69
CA PRO A 301 -17.93 -16.71 -16.42
C PRO A 301 -18.78 -17.83 -15.80
N THR A 302 -18.67 -17.97 -14.48
CA THR A 302 -19.54 -18.83 -13.67
C THR A 302 -21.02 -18.49 -13.91
N LYS A 303 -21.86 -19.52 -13.88
CA LYS A 303 -23.33 -19.35 -13.92
C LYS A 303 -23.93 -19.14 -12.53
N ILE A 304 -23.13 -19.23 -11.47
CA ILE A 304 -23.56 -18.97 -10.11
C ILE A 304 -23.68 -17.46 -9.91
N ASP A 305 -24.82 -17.00 -9.41
CA ASP A 305 -25.00 -15.59 -9.09
C ASP A 305 -24.14 -15.18 -7.89
N LEU A 306 -23.80 -13.88 -7.82
CA LEU A 306 -22.89 -13.35 -6.83
C LEU A 306 -23.43 -13.50 -5.38
N GLU A 307 -24.74 -13.45 -5.17
CA GLU A 307 -25.35 -13.63 -3.85
C GLU A 307 -25.25 -15.09 -3.41
N ALA A 308 -25.52 -16.05 -4.30
CA ALA A 308 -25.36 -17.48 -4.03
C ALA A 308 -23.90 -17.86 -3.73
N ILE A 309 -22.92 -17.22 -4.38
CA ILE A 309 -21.50 -17.36 -4.05
C ILE A 309 -21.24 -16.85 -2.62
N ALA A 310 -21.73 -15.66 -2.28
CA ALA A 310 -21.57 -15.08 -0.96
C ALA A 310 -22.22 -15.97 0.13
N ASP A 311 -23.41 -16.50 -0.12
CA ASP A 311 -24.12 -17.38 0.81
C ASP A 311 -23.44 -18.75 0.95
N THR A 312 -22.85 -19.27 -0.13
CA THR A 312 -22.00 -20.48 -0.08
C THR A 312 -20.74 -20.23 0.74
N ALA A 313 -20.13 -19.06 0.61
CA ALA A 313 -19.00 -18.64 1.43
C ALA A 313 -19.36 -18.50 2.91
N VAL A 314 -20.55 -17.98 3.24
CA VAL A 314 -21.09 -17.94 4.62
C VAL A 314 -21.16 -19.36 5.19
N LYS A 315 -21.81 -20.29 4.48
CA LYS A 315 -21.93 -21.69 4.93
C LYS A 315 -20.55 -22.32 5.13
N SER A 316 -19.61 -22.09 4.21
CA SER A 316 -18.26 -22.64 4.32
C SER A 316 -17.49 -22.08 5.53
N LEU A 317 -17.66 -20.80 5.86
CA LEU A 317 -17.08 -20.22 7.08
C LEU A 317 -17.76 -20.74 8.34
N GLN A 318 -19.09 -20.91 8.34
CA GLN A 318 -19.83 -21.48 9.48
C GLN A 318 -19.34 -22.90 9.80
N ILE A 319 -19.12 -23.74 8.78
CA ILE A 319 -18.52 -25.07 8.94
C ILE A 319 -17.12 -24.96 9.56
N PHE A 320 -16.28 -24.05 9.06
CA PHE A 320 -14.94 -23.82 9.63
C PHE A 320 -14.95 -23.38 11.10
N PHE A 321 -15.98 -22.64 11.50
CA PHE A 321 -16.20 -22.21 12.86
C PHE A 321 -16.87 -23.26 13.75
N GLY A 322 -17.45 -24.30 13.14
CA GLY A 322 -18.16 -25.38 13.81
C GLY A 322 -17.29 -26.23 14.74
N PRO A 323 -17.94 -27.08 15.57
CA PRO A 323 -17.27 -27.91 16.56
C PRO A 323 -16.34 -28.97 15.94
N ASP A 324 -16.67 -29.45 14.74
CA ASP A 324 -15.78 -30.31 13.97
C ASP A 324 -14.72 -29.46 13.27
N LYS A 325 -13.48 -29.51 13.77
CA LYS A 325 -12.29 -28.81 13.23
C LYS A 325 -11.85 -29.32 11.85
N THR A 326 -12.76 -29.73 10.99
CA THR A 326 -12.44 -30.12 9.63
C THR A 326 -12.42 -28.87 8.75
N ASN A 327 -11.43 -27.99 8.97
CA ASN A 327 -10.95 -27.24 7.81
C ASN A 327 -10.28 -28.30 6.93
N PRO A 328 -10.86 -28.68 5.78
CA PRO A 328 -10.25 -29.71 4.97
C PRO A 328 -8.88 -29.19 4.53
N LYS A 329 -7.83 -29.80 5.09
CA LYS A 329 -6.47 -29.62 4.61
C LYS A 329 -6.43 -30.07 3.15
N LYS A 330 -5.46 -29.56 2.38
CA LYS A 330 -5.20 -30.00 1.01
C LYS A 330 -5.34 -31.54 0.96
N PRO A 331 -6.26 -32.09 0.17
CA PRO A 331 -6.38 -33.55 0.04
C PRO A 331 -5.01 -34.10 -0.32
N ARG A 332 -4.56 -35.17 0.37
CA ARG A 332 -3.34 -35.88 -0.06
C ARG A 332 -3.66 -36.51 -1.41
N SER A 333 -2.80 -36.23 -2.39
CA SER A 333 -2.86 -36.78 -3.75
C SER A 333 -2.82 -38.30 -3.75
#